data_AF-A0A5B7IMT2-F1
#
_entry.id   AF-A0A5B7IMT2-F1
#
_cell.length_a   1.000
_cell.length_b   1.000
_cell.length_c   1.000
_cell.angle_alpha   90.00
_cell.angle_beta   90.00
_cell.angle_gamma   90.00
#
_symmetry.space_group_name_H-M   'P 1'
#
loop_
_entity.id
_entity.type
_entity.pdbx_description
1 polymer ?
#
loop_
_entity_poly.entity_id
_entity_poly.type
_entity_poly.pdbx_seq_one_letter_code
_entity_poly.pdbx_strand_id
1 'polypeptide(L)' 'MSQDIIKQRILEISVWSEDKFSENIYLGSSYLRLNALELKEEQCEWLSLEHQRNTALGHTIQHNA' A
#
# COMPACT_ATOMS: atom_id res chain seq x y z
N MET A 1 8.93 -11.93 -20.09
CA MET A 1 8.71 -10.73 -19.25
C MET A 1 8.97 -11.16 -17.82
N SER A 2 10.15 -10.83 -17.28
CA SER A 2 10.67 -11.50 -16.09
C SER A 2 10.06 -10.93 -14.80
N GLN A 3 9.76 -11.81 -13.86
CA GLN A 3 9.26 -11.47 -12.52
C GLN A 3 10.20 -10.52 -11.75
N ASP A 4 11.43 -10.32 -12.24
CA ASP A 4 12.45 -9.43 -11.68
C ASP A 4 11.96 -7.97 -11.57
N ILE A 5 11.18 -7.50 -12.55
CA ILE A 5 10.64 -6.12 -12.52
C ILE A 5 9.64 -5.97 -11.36
N ILE A 6 8.85 -7.01 -11.09
CA ILE A 6 7.87 -7.01 -10.00
C ILE A 6 8.60 -7.04 -8.65
N LYS A 7 9.67 -7.84 -8.51
CA LYS A 7 10.46 -7.90 -7.27
C LYS A 7 11.11 -6.55 -6.90
N GLN A 8 11.28 -5.64 -7.86
CA GLN A 8 11.78 -4.28 -7.59
C GLN A 8 10.69 -3.30 -7.11
N ARG A 9 9.46 -3.75 -6.85
CA ARG A 9 8.35 -2.89 -6.43
C ARG A 9 7.95 -3.13 -4.98
N ILE A 10 7.19 -2.19 -4.47
CA ILE A 10 6.55 -2.25 -3.15
C ILE A 10 5.05 -2.28 -3.39
N LEU A 11 4.37 -3.23 -2.75
CA LEU A 11 2.92 -3.24 -2.65
C LEU A 11 2.53 -2.42 -1.42
N GLU A 12 1.67 -1.43 -1.64
CA GLU A 12 1.07 -0.67 -0.55
C GLU A 12 -0.40 -1.09 -0.40
N ILE A 13 -0.79 -1.39 0.84
CA ILE A 13 -2.17 -1.69 1.20
C ILE A 13 -2.59 -0.63 2.20
N SER A 14 -3.67 0.10 1.93
CA SER A 14 -4.18 1.14 2.82
C SER A 14 -5.61 0.85 3.26
N VAL A 15 -5.92 1.16 4.52
CA VAL A 15 -7.25 0.99 5.10
C VAL A 15 -7.86 2.37 5.31
N TRP A 16 -9.11 2.51 4.89
CA TRP A 16 -9.87 3.75 4.96
C TRP A 16 -11.21 3.48 5.63
N SER A 17 -11.61 4.35 6.54
CA SER A 17 -12.97 4.39 7.05
C SER A 17 -13.84 5.14 6.06
N GLU A 18 -14.87 4.49 5.57
CA GLU A 18 -15.91 5.13 4.77
C GLU A 18 -16.88 5.90 5.67
N ASP A 19 -17.21 7.12 5.29
CA ASP A 19 -18.32 7.89 5.86
C ASP A 19 -19.17 8.45 4.71
N LYS A 20 -20.50 8.40 4.86
CA LYS A 20 -21.45 8.88 3.86
C LYS A 20 -21.50 10.40 3.76
N PHE A 21 -21.05 11.11 4.80
CA PHE A 21 -21.19 12.57 4.91
C PHE A 21 -19.84 13.30 4.96
N SER A 22 -18.72 12.60 4.88
CA SER A 22 -17.39 13.20 4.85
C SER A 22 -16.45 12.50 3.87
N GLU A 23 -15.25 13.03 3.69
CA GLU A 23 -14.17 12.29 3.05
C GLU A 23 -13.80 11.06 3.87
N ASN A 24 -13.35 10.01 3.18
CA ASN A 24 -12.88 8.81 3.82
C ASN A 24 -11.66 9.10 4.71
N ILE A 25 -11.68 8.57 5.93
CA ILE A 25 -10.60 8.78 6.90
C ILE A 25 -9.57 7.68 6.72
N TYR A 26 -8.33 8.07 6.43
CA TYR A 26 -7.22 7.12 6.37
C TYR A 26 -6.90 6.57 7.77
N LEU A 27 -6.89 5.24 7.90
CA LEU A 27 -6.63 4.54 9.16
C LEU A 27 -5.21 3.99 9.26
N GLY A 28 -4.48 3.92 8.15
CA GLY A 28 -3.11 3.41 8.11
C GLY A 28 -2.83 2.59 6.85
N SER A 29 -1.56 2.29 6.61
CA SER A 29 -1.11 1.44 5.51
C SER A 29 -0.02 0.47 5.95
N SER A 30 0.17 -0.57 5.16
CA SER A 30 1.33 -1.45 5.25
C SER A 30 2.03 -1.54 3.89
N TYR A 31 3.34 -1.73 3.93
CA TYR A 31 4.21 -1.72 2.77
C TYR A 31 4.96 -3.04 2.69
N LEU A 32 4.73 -3.77 1.60
CA LEU A 32 5.32 -5.08 1.38
C LEU A 32 6.29 -5.03 0.20
N ARG A 33 7.58 -5.28 0.46
CA ARG A 33 8.57 -5.35 -0.61
C ARG A 33 8.43 -6.68 -1.34
N LEU A 34 8.14 -6.63 -2.64
CA LEU A 34 7.86 -7.84 -3.43
C LEU A 34 9.11 -8.72 -3.65
N ASN A 35 10.31 -8.21 -3.38
CA ASN A 35 11.53 -9.03 -3.38
C ASN A 35 11.62 -10.00 -2.19
N ALA A 36 10.93 -9.73 -1.09
CA ALA A 36 10.91 -10.57 0.11
C ALA A 36 9.92 -11.73 0.00
N LEU A 37 9.00 -11.67 -0.98
CA LEU A 37 7.97 -12.68 -1.18
C LEU A 37 8.41 -13.75 -2.19
N GLU A 38 8.06 -15.00 -1.89
CA GLU A 38 8.04 -16.07 -2.90
C GLU A 38 6.73 -16.01 -3.72
N LEU A 39 6.80 -15.40 -4.91
CA LEU A 39 5.64 -15.09 -5.75
C LEU A 39 4.91 -16.32 -6.33
N LYS A 40 5.49 -17.52 -6.20
CA LYS A 40 4.89 -18.77 -6.71
C LYS A 40 4.06 -19.50 -5.65
N GLU A 41 4.12 -19.05 -4.41
CA GLU A 41 3.44 -19.68 -3.27
C GLU A 41 2.45 -18.70 -2.66
N GLU A 42 1.35 -19.23 -2.15
CA GLU A 42 0.41 -18.46 -1.36
C GLU A 42 1.03 -18.17 0.02
N GLN A 43 0.96 -16.91 0.43
CA GLN A 43 1.47 -16.46 1.72
C GLN A 43 0.37 -15.73 2.47
N CYS A 44 0.25 -16.02 3.76
CA CYS A 44 -0.68 -15.39 4.67
C CYS A 44 0.08 -14.86 5.88
N GLU A 45 0.06 -13.55 6.07
CA GLU A 45 0.73 -12.88 7.18
C GLU A 45 -0.16 -11.79 7.78
N TRP A 46 0.05 -11.54 9.07
CA TRP A 46 -0.56 -10.42 9.77
C TRP A 46 0.37 -9.21 9.71
N LEU A 47 -0.13 -8.10 9.17
CA LEU A 47 0.61 -6.85 9.07
C LEU A 47 0.02 -5.81 10.01
N SER A 48 0.89 -5.07 10.70
CA SER A 48 0.48 -3.90 11.48
C SER A 48 0.30 -2.69 10.55
N LEU A 49 -0.66 -1.83 10.87
CA LEU A 49 -0.86 -0.58 10.15
C LEU A 49 0.10 0.50 10.66
N GLU A 50 0.85 1.10 9.74
CA GLU A 50 1.61 2.32 9.99
C GLU A 50 0.71 3.53 9.73
N HIS A 51 0.71 4.50 10.65
CA HIS A 51 -0.15 5.68 10.58
C HIS A 51 0.55 6.89 9.93
N GLN A 52 1.80 6.71 9.49
CA GLN A 52 2.55 7.76 8.82
C GLN A 52 2.06 7.88 7.38
N ARG A 53 1.58 9.08 7.00
CA ARG A 53 1.01 9.37 5.68
C ARG A 53 2.09 9.55 4.61
N ASN A 54 2.99 8.57 4.47
CA ASN A 54 3.90 8.46 3.32
C ASN A 54 3.31 7.49 2.28
N THR A 55 2.00 7.60 2.04
CA THR A 55 1.26 6.77 1.09
C THR A 55 1.53 7.24 -0.33
N ALA A 56 1.52 6.33 -1.31
CA ALA A 56 1.62 6.67 -2.73
C ALA A 56 0.48 7.61 -3.18
N LEU A 57 -0.66 7.56 -2.47
CA LEU A 57 -1.78 8.50 -2.59
C LEU A 57 -1.38 9.94 -2.22
N GLY A 58 -0.60 10.14 -1.16
CA GLY A 58 -0.05 11.45 -0.80
C GLY A 58 0.91 12.02 -1.86
N HIS A 59 1.59 11.16 -2.62
CA HIS A 59 2.45 11.56 -3.75
C HIS A 59 1.69 11.86 -5.04
N THR A 60 0.49 11.28 -5.23
CA THR A 60 -0.32 11.46 -6.45
C THR A 60 -1.25 12.68 -6.36
N ILE A 61 -1.67 13.08 -5.15
CA ILE A 61 -2.52 14.26 -4.94
C ILE A 61 -1.71 15.59 -4.97
N GLN A 62 -0.38 15.55 -5.07
CA GLN A 62 0.44 16.73 -5.40
C GLN A 62 0.39 17.11 -6.90
N HIS A 63 -0.73 16.84 -7.59
CA HIS A 63 -0.96 17.45 -8.88
C HIS A 63 -1.48 18.87 -8.65
N ASN A 64 -0.55 19.84 -8.69
CA ASN A 64 -0.78 21.27 -8.58
C ASN A 64 -2.11 21.71 -9.20
N ALA A 65 -2.93 22.39 -8.40
CA ALA A 65 -3.91 23.36 -8.89
C ALA A 65 -3.20 24.69 -9.18
#